data_AF-A0A364XWD6-F1
#
_entry.id   AF-A0A364XWD6-F1
#
_cell.length_a   1.000
_cell.length_b   1.000
_cell.length_c   1.000
_cell.angle_alpha   90.00
_cell.angle_beta   90.00
_cell.angle_gamma   90.00
#
_symmetry.space_group_name_H-M   'P 1'
#
loop_
_entity.id
_entity.type
_entity.pdbx_description
1 polymer ?
#
loop_
_entity_poly.entity_id
_entity_poly.type
_entity_poly.pdbx_seq_one_letter_code
_entity_poly.pdbx_strand_id
1 'polypeptide(L)'
;MLQTIGISYLGQAATKARVGVSSIYHFSDEALTTQNYQRCLERLIKTSSHEIGHMFSCLHCTHAVCVLNGSNSLPESDLKPNRLCSECLHKLQWNLGFDIGQRNANLVAFFKQHGLLEDLLLAEKDKPLLGREN
;
A
#
# COMPACT_ATOMS: atom_id res chain seq x y z
N MET A 1 -9.98 -21.17 -15.79
CA MET A 1 -10.12 -19.71 -15.84
C MET A 1 -9.32 -19.14 -14.67
N LEU A 2 -8.08 -18.73 -14.90
CA LEU A 2 -7.16 -18.26 -13.85
C LEU A 2 -7.72 -16.95 -13.26
N GLN A 3 -8.19 -16.99 -12.02
CA GLN A 3 -8.68 -15.80 -11.30
C GLN A 3 -7.51 -15.03 -10.68
N THR A 4 -6.57 -14.62 -11.53
CA THR A 4 -5.56 -13.61 -11.23
C THR A 4 -6.20 -12.25 -11.44
N ILE A 5 -6.59 -11.59 -10.34
CA ILE A 5 -7.01 -10.19 -10.37
C ILE A 5 -6.07 -9.47 -9.40
N GLY A 6 -5.22 -8.62 -9.96
CA GLY A 6 -4.13 -7.97 -9.24
C GLY A 6 -2.79 -8.33 -9.87
N ILE A 7 -2.57 -7.89 -11.11
CA ILE A 7 -1.21 -7.77 -11.65
C ILE A 7 -0.84 -6.32 -11.41
N SER A 8 0.19 -6.10 -10.60
CA SER A 8 0.95 -4.87 -10.65
C SER A 8 2.21 -5.15 -11.47
N TYR A 9 2.81 -4.11 -12.05
CA TYR A 9 4.12 -4.22 -12.72
C TYR A 9 5.21 -4.88 -11.83
N LEU A 10 4.98 -4.98 -10.51
CA LEU A 10 5.96 -5.35 -9.49
C LEU A 10 5.53 -6.57 -8.66
N GLY A 11 4.38 -7.17 -8.94
CA GLY A 11 3.81 -8.22 -8.11
C GLY A 11 2.52 -8.80 -8.66
N GLN A 12 2.06 -9.87 -8.02
CA GLN A 12 0.79 -10.50 -8.37
C GLN A 12 0.12 -11.09 -7.14
N ALA A 13 -1.20 -10.96 -7.07
CA ALA A 13 -2.01 -11.60 -6.06
C ALA A 13 -3.20 -12.35 -6.64
N ALA A 14 -3.56 -13.45 -5.96
CA ALA A 14 -4.76 -14.21 -6.21
C ALA A 14 -5.76 -13.95 -5.07
N THR A 15 -6.76 -13.12 -5.33
CA THR A 15 -7.75 -12.69 -4.32
C THR A 15 -8.42 -13.85 -3.59
N LYS A 16 -8.84 -14.90 -4.32
CA LYS A 16 -9.54 -16.03 -3.71
C LYS A 16 -8.64 -16.98 -2.95
N ALA A 17 -7.43 -17.21 -3.46
CA ALA A 17 -6.45 -18.08 -2.82
C ALA A 17 -5.77 -17.37 -1.62
N ARG A 18 -5.88 -16.03 -1.55
CA ARG A 18 -5.22 -15.18 -0.54
C ARG A 18 -3.71 -15.40 -0.51
N VAL A 19 -3.11 -15.48 -1.70
CA VAL A 19 -1.68 -15.59 -1.90
C VAL A 19 -1.23 -14.44 -2.79
N GLY A 20 -0.11 -13.81 -2.43
CA GLY A 20 0.53 -12.74 -3.18
C GLY A 20 2.03 -12.93 -3.28
N VAL A 21 2.64 -12.39 -4.33
CA VAL A 21 4.08 -12.33 -4.54
C VAL A 21 4.48 -10.92 -4.94
N SER A 22 5.52 -10.39 -4.31
CA SER A 22 6.16 -9.12 -4.67
C SER A 22 7.55 -9.41 -5.22
N SER A 23 7.91 -8.75 -6.32
CA SER A 23 9.25 -8.81 -6.90
C SER A 23 10.03 -7.54 -6.59
N ILE A 24 11.25 -7.70 -6.08
CA ILE A 24 12.19 -6.60 -5.82
C ILE A 24 13.13 -6.32 -7.00
N TYR A 25 13.04 -7.11 -8.08
CA TYR A 25 14.01 -7.11 -9.18
C TYR A 25 14.22 -5.73 -9.82
N HIS A 26 13.14 -4.94 -9.95
CA HIS A 26 13.21 -3.63 -10.59
C HIS A 26 13.48 -2.46 -9.63
N PHE A 27 13.67 -2.69 -8.32
CA PHE A 27 13.68 -1.59 -7.36
C PHE A 27 15.01 -0.83 -7.28
N SER A 28 16.12 -1.48 -7.60
CA SER A 28 17.44 -0.95 -7.33
C SER A 28 18.12 -0.31 -8.52
N ASP A 29 17.45 -0.22 -9.68
CA ASP A 29 18.04 0.31 -10.92
C ASP A 29 19.44 -0.31 -11.16
N GLU A 30 19.48 -1.65 -11.31
CA GLU A 30 20.65 -2.54 -11.49
C GLU A 30 21.29 -3.10 -10.20
N ALA A 31 21.54 -2.29 -9.17
CA ALA A 31 22.21 -2.75 -7.94
C ALA A 31 21.79 -2.01 -6.68
N LEU A 32 21.65 -2.72 -5.57
CA LEU A 32 21.34 -2.12 -4.27
C LEU A 32 22.59 -1.42 -3.70
N THR A 33 22.45 -0.15 -3.37
CA THR A 33 23.47 0.70 -2.76
C THR A 33 22.93 1.38 -1.51
N THR A 34 23.81 1.92 -0.67
CA THR A 34 23.37 2.71 0.50
C THR A 34 22.55 3.93 0.07
N GLN A 35 22.82 4.50 -1.11
CA GLN A 35 22.10 5.69 -1.61
C GLN A 35 20.67 5.37 -2.06
N ASN A 36 20.43 4.18 -2.64
CA ASN A 36 19.09 3.80 -3.13
C ASN A 36 18.32 2.87 -2.17
N TYR A 37 18.94 2.44 -1.06
CA TYR A 37 18.33 1.51 -0.10
C TYR A 37 16.96 1.97 0.38
N GLN A 38 16.84 3.23 0.81
CA GLN A 38 15.59 3.80 1.33
C GLN A 38 14.47 3.75 0.29
N ARG A 39 14.78 4.13 -0.96
CA ARG A 39 13.83 4.09 -2.08
C ARG A 39 13.41 2.66 -2.41
N CYS A 40 14.35 1.70 -2.37
CA CYS A 40 14.05 0.29 -2.58
C CYS A 40 13.12 -0.26 -1.49
N LEU A 41 13.37 0.11 -0.23
CA LEU A 41 12.54 -0.27 0.91
C LEU A 41 11.14 0.30 0.78
N GLU A 42 11.01 1.58 0.42
CA GLU A 42 9.73 2.24 0.12
C GLU A 42 8.93 1.50 -0.96
N ARG A 43 9.58 1.16 -2.08
CA ARG A 43 8.96 0.39 -3.18
C ARG A 43 8.50 -0.99 -2.73
N LEU A 44 9.29 -1.66 -1.88
CA LEU A 44 8.93 -2.97 -1.32
C LEU A 44 7.73 -2.90 -0.38
N ILE A 45 7.72 -1.94 0.54
CA ILE A 45 6.58 -1.73 1.45
C ILE A 45 5.32 -1.45 0.64
N LYS A 46 5.41 -0.59 -0.38
CA LYS A 46 4.30 -0.20 -1.25
C LYS A 46 3.72 -1.38 -2.01
N THR A 47 4.59 -2.10 -2.71
CA THR A 47 4.22 -3.24 -3.54
C THR A 47 3.65 -4.35 -2.68
N SER A 48 4.30 -4.67 -1.55
CA SER A 48 3.79 -5.71 -0.65
C SER A 48 2.45 -5.34 -0.04
N SER A 49 2.25 -4.07 0.37
CA SER A 49 0.96 -3.60 0.87
C SER A 49 -0.14 -3.66 -0.19
N HIS A 50 0.20 -3.39 -1.45
CA HIS A 50 -0.72 -3.52 -2.59
C HIS A 50 -1.18 -4.97 -2.79
N GLU A 51 -0.24 -5.91 -2.89
CA GLU A 51 -0.57 -7.32 -3.10
C GLU A 51 -1.28 -7.95 -1.88
N ILE A 52 -0.91 -7.54 -0.67
CA ILE A 52 -1.62 -7.93 0.56
C ILE A 52 -3.07 -7.40 0.54
N GLY A 53 -3.30 -6.19 0.06
CA GLY A 53 -4.66 -5.66 -0.08
C GLY A 53 -5.52 -6.53 -1.01
N HIS A 54 -4.96 -7.01 -2.13
CA HIS A 54 -5.65 -7.97 -3.01
C HIS A 54 -5.96 -9.29 -2.31
N MET A 55 -5.08 -9.78 -1.41
CA MET A 55 -5.34 -10.98 -0.60
C MET A 55 -6.52 -10.79 0.37
N PHE A 56 -6.87 -9.55 0.71
CA PHE A 56 -8.04 -9.18 1.50
C PHE A 56 -9.20 -8.65 0.65
N SER A 57 -9.32 -9.08 -0.61
CA SER A 57 -10.43 -8.73 -1.51
C SER A 57 -10.53 -7.24 -1.84
N CYS A 58 -9.49 -6.45 -1.61
CA CYS A 58 -9.43 -5.07 -2.06
C CYS A 58 -8.88 -5.03 -3.49
N LEU A 59 -9.75 -4.80 -4.47
CA LEU A 59 -9.36 -4.61 -5.86
C LEU A 59 -8.66 -3.26 -6.08
N HIS A 60 -8.14 -3.05 -7.30
CA HIS A 60 -7.56 -1.76 -7.69
C HIS A 60 -8.51 -0.60 -7.38
N CYS A 61 -7.96 0.43 -6.78
CA CYS A 61 -8.68 1.66 -6.47
C CYS A 61 -8.61 2.62 -7.66
N THR A 62 -9.76 3.14 -8.10
CA THR A 62 -9.87 4.24 -9.06
C THR A 62 -10.51 5.50 -8.46
N HIS A 63 -10.93 5.43 -7.19
CA HIS A 63 -11.66 6.49 -6.51
C HIS A 63 -10.76 7.65 -6.06
N ALA A 64 -9.55 7.35 -5.60
CA ALA A 64 -8.63 8.33 -5.02
C ALA A 64 -7.18 7.84 -5.10
N VAL A 65 -6.24 8.73 -4.79
CA VAL A 65 -4.82 8.41 -4.59
C VAL A 65 -4.68 7.42 -3.41
N CYS A 66 -4.18 6.22 -3.70
CA CYS A 66 -4.23 5.06 -2.82
C CYS A 66 -3.10 4.07 -3.16
N VAL A 67 -2.59 3.35 -2.16
CA VAL A 67 -1.64 2.25 -2.38
C VAL A 67 -2.19 1.17 -3.32
N LEU A 68 -3.51 1.02 -3.40
CA LEU A 68 -4.20 0.09 -4.30
C LEU A 68 -4.44 0.65 -5.71
N ASN A 69 -3.96 1.83 -6.08
CA ASN A 69 -4.01 2.22 -7.49
C ASN A 69 -3.13 1.26 -8.31
N GLY A 70 -3.66 0.79 -9.44
CA GLY A 70 -2.89 0.02 -10.41
C GLY A 70 -1.72 0.85 -10.94
N SER A 71 -0.66 0.19 -11.39
CA SER A 71 0.47 0.87 -12.04
C SER A 71 1.06 -0.02 -13.13
N ASN A 72 1.39 0.61 -14.25
CA ASN A 72 2.01 -0.01 -15.42
C ASN A 72 3.51 0.27 -15.49
N SER A 73 4.05 1.08 -14.59
CA SER A 73 5.47 1.40 -14.55
C SER A 73 5.95 1.69 -13.13
N LEU A 74 7.26 1.59 -12.92
CA LEU A 74 7.89 1.94 -11.64
C LEU A 74 7.75 3.45 -11.30
N PRO A 75 7.95 4.40 -12.25
CA PRO A 75 7.68 5.82 -11.97
C PRO A 75 6.24 6.10 -11.58
N GLU A 76 5.26 5.47 -12.21
CA GLU A 76 3.85 5.59 -11.82
C GLU A 76 3.61 5.04 -10.40
N SER A 77 4.25 3.91 -10.06
CA SER A 77 4.13 3.32 -8.73
C SER A 77 4.73 4.21 -7.64
N ASP A 78 5.84 4.90 -7.95
CA ASP A 78 6.53 5.82 -7.04
C ASP A 78 5.63 6.99 -6.61
N LEU A 79 4.73 7.48 -7.49
CA LEU A 79 3.80 8.58 -7.22
C LEU A 79 2.68 8.25 -6.22
N LYS A 80 2.45 6.97 -5.94
CA LYS A 80 1.39 6.52 -5.01
C LYS A 80 1.88 6.58 -3.57
N PRO A 81 1.00 6.77 -2.58
CA PRO A 81 1.40 6.68 -1.17
C PRO A 81 1.44 5.22 -0.69
N ASN A 82 2.08 4.98 0.46
CA ASN A 82 2.04 3.73 1.23
C ASN A 82 0.81 3.62 2.15
N ARG A 83 -0.28 4.35 1.86
CA ARG A 83 -1.53 4.31 2.63
C ARG A 83 -2.74 3.96 1.77
N LEU A 84 -3.76 3.40 2.41
CA LEU A 84 -5.09 3.23 1.79
C LEU A 84 -5.85 4.57 1.82
N CYS A 85 -6.65 4.85 0.79
CA CYS A 85 -7.67 5.89 0.88
C CYS A 85 -8.81 5.47 1.85
N SER A 86 -9.68 6.42 2.21
CA SER A 86 -10.80 6.18 3.12
C SER A 86 -11.70 5.02 2.70
N GLU A 87 -12.02 4.91 1.41
CA GLU A 87 -12.88 3.82 0.90
C GLU A 87 -12.20 2.45 1.04
N CYS A 88 -10.93 2.35 0.64
CA CYS A 88 -10.20 1.08 0.73
C CYS A 88 -9.87 0.70 2.18
N LEU A 89 -9.68 1.69 3.05
CA LEU A 89 -9.52 1.50 4.48
C LEU A 89 -10.77 0.87 5.10
N HIS A 90 -11.97 1.37 4.78
CA HIS A 90 -13.22 0.79 5.25
C HIS A 90 -13.49 -0.59 4.66
N LYS A 91 -13.13 -0.86 3.39
CA LYS A 91 -13.19 -2.23 2.84
C LYS A 91 -12.32 -3.20 3.64
N LEU A 92 -11.10 -2.78 3.97
CA LEU A 92 -10.19 -3.61 4.75
C LEU A 92 -10.69 -3.78 6.20
N GLN A 93 -11.22 -2.71 6.81
CA GLN A 93 -11.78 -2.74 8.16
C GLN A 93 -13.03 -3.62 8.23
N TRP A 94 -13.91 -3.55 7.24
CA TRP A 94 -15.04 -4.47 7.11
C TRP A 94 -14.60 -5.95 7.10
N ASN A 95 -13.51 -6.25 6.40
CA ASN A 95 -13.01 -7.62 6.27
C ASN A 95 -12.28 -8.14 7.53
N LEU A 96 -11.72 -7.26 8.37
CA LEU A 96 -10.81 -7.64 9.47
C LEU A 96 -11.27 -7.17 10.86
N GLY A 97 -12.21 -6.23 10.96
CA GLY A 97 -12.78 -5.73 12.20
C GLY A 97 -11.81 -4.97 13.11
N PHE A 98 -10.74 -4.36 12.58
CA PHE A 98 -9.79 -3.59 13.39
C PHE A 98 -10.28 -2.17 13.70
N ASP A 99 -9.73 -1.58 14.77
CA ASP A 99 -9.93 -0.17 15.08
C ASP A 99 -9.11 0.74 14.15
N ILE A 100 -9.81 1.64 13.46
CA ILE A 100 -9.20 2.52 12.44
C ILE A 100 -8.24 3.53 13.09
N GLY A 101 -8.61 4.08 14.25
CA GLY A 101 -7.80 5.06 14.97
C GLY A 101 -6.45 4.49 15.40
N GLN A 102 -6.47 3.32 16.02
CA GLN A 102 -5.30 2.56 16.45
C GLN A 102 -4.44 2.15 15.25
N ARG A 103 -5.05 1.68 14.15
CA ARG A 103 -4.31 1.38 12.93
C ARG A 103 -3.59 2.62 12.39
N ASN A 104 -4.24 3.78 12.36
CA ASN A 104 -3.60 5.00 11.88
C ASN A 104 -2.48 5.48 12.83
N ALA A 105 -2.67 5.39 14.14
CA ALA A 105 -1.63 5.68 15.12
C ALA A 105 -0.39 4.80 14.90
N ASN A 106 -0.61 3.50 14.63
CA ASN A 106 0.47 2.56 14.32
C ASN A 106 1.18 2.92 13.00
N LEU A 107 0.44 3.31 11.95
CA LEU A 107 1.03 3.76 10.68
C LEU A 107 1.86 5.04 10.86
N VAL A 108 1.36 6.02 11.60
CA VAL A 108 2.10 7.26 11.91
C VAL A 108 3.41 6.93 12.63
N ALA A 109 3.37 6.07 13.64
CA ALA A 109 4.57 5.64 14.35
C ALA A 109 5.55 4.91 13.42
N PHE A 110 5.04 4.01 12.58
CA PHE A 110 5.84 3.25 11.62
C PHE A 110 6.51 4.17 10.58
N PHE A 111 5.77 5.09 9.97
CA PHE A 111 6.29 6.02 8.99
C PHE A 111 7.34 6.96 9.59
N LYS A 112 7.11 7.44 10.82
CA LYS A 112 8.09 8.24 11.56
C LYS A 112 9.37 7.46 11.86
N GLN A 113 9.25 6.21 12.29
CA GLN A 113 10.41 5.36 12.59
C GLN A 113 11.28 5.06 11.37
N HIS A 114 10.67 4.91 10.19
CA HIS A 114 11.36 4.51 8.96
C HIS A 114 11.64 5.66 7.98
N GLY A 115 11.42 6.91 8.40
CA GLY A 115 11.72 8.09 7.57
C GLY A 115 10.81 8.28 6.35
N LEU A 116 9.59 7.72 6.37
CA LEU A 116 8.62 7.78 5.28
C LEU A 116 7.81 9.10 5.35
N LEU A 117 8.48 10.22 5.10
CA LEU A 117 7.99 11.55 5.43
C LEU A 117 6.69 11.95 4.70
N GLU A 118 6.58 11.64 3.41
CA GLU A 118 5.39 11.95 2.62
C GLU A 118 4.15 11.19 3.14
N ASP A 119 4.34 9.90 3.43
CA ASP A 119 3.29 9.04 3.98
C ASP A 119 2.91 9.44 5.41
N LEU A 120 3.89 9.84 6.23
CA LEU A 120 3.68 10.38 7.57
C LEU A 120 2.78 11.62 7.51
N LEU A 121 3.08 12.58 6.63
CA LEU A 121 2.30 13.81 6.48
C LEU A 121 0.85 13.51 6.08
N LEU A 122 0.63 12.52 5.22
CA LEU A 122 -0.71 12.11 4.82
C LEU A 122 -1.46 11.42 5.98
N ALA A 123 -0.81 10.51 6.70
CA ALA A 123 -1.43 9.80 7.83
C ALA A 123 -1.75 10.73 9.03
N GLU A 124 -0.93 11.77 9.25
CA GLU A 124 -1.21 12.83 10.22
C GLU A 124 -2.45 13.65 9.83
N LYS A 125 -2.60 13.98 8.53
CA LYS A 125 -3.79 14.68 8.02
C LYS A 125 -5.08 13.85 8.12
N ASP A 126 -4.97 12.53 8.14
CA ASP A 126 -6.13 11.65 8.28
C ASP A 126 -6.70 11.65 9.71
N LYS A 127 -5.87 11.85 10.75
CA LYS A 127 -6.29 11.80 12.17
C LYS A 127 -7.63 12.49 12.50
N PRO A 128 -7.87 13.77 12.12
CA PRO A 128 -9.14 14.44 12.43
C PRO A 128 -10.35 13.95 11.64
N LEU A 129 -10.15 13.04 10.68
CA LEU A 129 -11.20 12.44 9.85
C LEU A 129 -11.61 11.04 10.33
N LEU A 130 -10.80 10.40 11.18
CA LEU A 130 -11.07 9.06 11.71
C LEU A 130 -12.10 9.16 12.84
N GLY A 131 -13.22 8.46 12.72
CA GLY A 131 -14.31 8.48 13.71
C GLY A 131 -15.43 9.49 13.43
N ARG A 132 -15.43 10.16 12.27
CA ARG A 132 -16.64 10.81 11.74
C ARG A 132 -17.50 9.76 11.05
N GLU A 133 -18.17 8.93 11.85
CA GLU A 133 -19.23 8.07 11.32
C GLU A 133 -20.46 8.95 11.07
N ASN A 134 -21.10 8.78 9.90
CA ASN A 134 -22.37 9.44 9.57
C ASN A 134 -23.50 8.89 10.43
#